data_AF-A0AAU8MWG9-F1
#
_entry.id   AF-A0AAU8MWG9-F1
#
_cell.length_a   1.000
_cell.length_b   1.000
_cell.length_c   1.000
_cell.angle_alpha   90.00
_cell.angle_beta   90.00
_cell.angle_gamma   90.00
#
_symmetry.space_group_name_H-M   'P 1'
#
loop_
_entity.id
_entity.type
_entity.pdbx_description
1 polymer ?
#
loop_
_entity_poly.entity_id
_entity_poly.type
_entity_poly.pdbx_seq_one_letter_code
_entity_poly.pdbx_strand_id
1 'polypeptide(L)'
;MDQDAEIQRAVDLQERSYRLLQWLGEAVRRGFIRSEDAHAFTADLGSAAAWIRRHRSDLPADAQPTADDLEAFCRLFVGGLQDSLYLADDAAPSPPANNRRCGCRQCRYWQAPVVRARHLRDGDRRRADRCMRASLDEFALSHERVLEDGQVAALMREIAVREALALHAYAEVLLQRVRGAGSAVGVPLALWRRFAWTETGTAKRGFRLQAAAIHAARQLLAQRIVAIAPPL
;
A
#
# COMPACT_ATOMS: atom_id res chain seq x y z
N MET A 1 23.17 -4.87 0.12
CA MET A 1 22.26 -4.71 -1.04
C MET A 1 21.95 -3.23 -1.14
N ASP A 2 22.06 -2.66 -2.34
CA ASP A 2 21.79 -1.24 -2.56
C ASP A 2 20.33 -0.92 -2.19
N GLN A 3 20.12 0.05 -1.30
CA GLN A 3 18.79 0.45 -0.83
C GLN A 3 17.94 0.97 -2.00
N ASP A 4 18.56 1.59 -3.00
CA ASP A 4 17.86 2.15 -4.14
C ASP A 4 17.31 1.03 -5.05
N ALA A 5 18.12 0.00 -5.28
CA ALA A 5 17.67 -1.21 -5.97
C ALA A 5 16.52 -1.92 -5.21
N GLU A 6 16.57 -1.94 -3.87
CA GLU A 6 15.50 -2.53 -3.05
C GLU A 6 14.18 -1.74 -3.16
N ILE A 7 14.25 -0.41 -3.12
CA ILE A 7 13.09 0.47 -3.29
C ILE A 7 12.48 0.29 -4.69
N GLN A 8 13.31 0.28 -5.73
CA GLN A 8 12.84 0.07 -7.11
C GLN A 8 12.12 -1.27 -7.24
N ARG A 9 12.73 -2.36 -6.76
CA ARG A 9 12.11 -3.68 -6.73
C ARG A 9 10.79 -3.67 -5.97
N ALA A 10 10.72 -3.02 -4.81
CA ALA A 10 9.51 -2.97 -4.01
C ALA A 10 8.36 -2.22 -4.70
N VAL A 11 8.66 -1.10 -5.37
CA VAL A 11 7.69 -0.34 -6.18
C VAL A 11 7.18 -1.18 -7.35
N ASP A 12 8.07 -1.86 -8.06
CA ASP A 12 7.69 -2.73 -9.19
C ASP A 12 6.79 -3.88 -8.73
N LEU A 13 7.11 -4.54 -7.61
CA LEU A 13 6.28 -5.60 -7.04
C LEU A 13 4.92 -5.07 -6.59
N GLN A 14 4.88 -3.86 -6.02
CA GLN A 14 3.64 -3.21 -5.62
C GLN A 14 2.75 -2.95 -6.84
N GLU A 15 3.29 -2.38 -7.92
CA GLU A 15 2.52 -2.14 -9.15
C GLU A 15 2.00 -3.46 -9.74
N ARG A 16 2.86 -4.46 -9.93
CA ARG A 16 2.45 -5.77 -10.51
C ARG A 16 1.39 -6.47 -9.65
N SER A 17 1.55 -6.44 -8.32
CA SER A 17 0.57 -7.03 -7.39
C SER A 17 -0.79 -6.35 -7.49
N TYR A 18 -0.81 -5.03 -7.70
CA TYR A 18 -2.03 -4.27 -7.92
C TYR A 18 -2.66 -4.56 -9.28
N ARG A 19 -1.87 -4.73 -10.34
CA ARG A 19 -2.36 -5.19 -11.67
C ARG A 19 -3.04 -6.54 -11.56
N LEU A 20 -2.43 -7.50 -10.86
CA LEU A 20 -3.03 -8.82 -10.64
C LEU A 20 -4.37 -8.71 -9.90
N LEU A 21 -4.45 -7.85 -8.89
CA LEU A 21 -5.66 -7.61 -8.11
C LEU A 21 -6.79 -7.01 -8.95
N GLN A 22 -6.47 -6.04 -9.82
CA GLN A 22 -7.41 -5.47 -10.78
C GLN A 22 -7.90 -6.52 -11.77
N TRP A 23 -6.98 -7.31 -12.34
CA TRP A 23 -7.30 -8.39 -13.27
C TRP A 23 -8.20 -9.44 -12.63
N LEU A 24 -7.88 -9.90 -11.41
CA LEU A 24 -8.69 -10.87 -10.69
C LEU A 24 -10.10 -10.34 -10.42
N GLY A 25 -10.23 -9.06 -10.05
CA GLY A 25 -11.53 -8.42 -9.86
C GLY A 25 -12.37 -8.35 -11.14
N GLU A 26 -11.74 -8.11 -12.28
CA GLU A 26 -12.41 -8.13 -13.59
C GLU A 26 -12.78 -9.55 -14.00
N ALA A 27 -11.89 -10.52 -13.83
CA ALA A 27 -12.11 -11.93 -14.13
C ALA A 27 -13.30 -12.50 -13.34
N VAL A 28 -13.43 -12.14 -12.05
CA VAL A 28 -14.60 -12.54 -11.26
C VAL A 28 -15.88 -11.86 -11.74
N ARG A 29 -15.83 -10.56 -12.07
CA ARG A 29 -17.01 -9.83 -12.57
C ARG A 29 -17.53 -10.39 -13.89
N ARG A 30 -16.63 -10.85 -14.77
CA ARG A 30 -16.96 -11.52 -16.03
C ARG A 30 -17.39 -12.98 -15.87
N GLY A 31 -17.31 -13.54 -14.66
CA GLY A 31 -17.61 -14.94 -14.40
C GLY A 31 -16.55 -15.92 -14.88
N PHE A 32 -15.36 -15.43 -15.28
CA PHE A 32 -14.22 -16.28 -15.67
C PHE A 32 -13.64 -17.03 -14.46
N ILE A 33 -13.58 -16.36 -13.30
CA ILE A 33 -13.20 -16.96 -12.02
C ILE A 33 -14.39 -16.87 -11.07
N ARG A 34 -14.72 -17.94 -10.36
CA ARG A 34 -15.78 -17.88 -9.36
C ARG A 34 -15.29 -17.12 -8.13
N SER A 35 -16.18 -16.38 -7.47
CA SER A 35 -15.80 -15.63 -6.26
C SER A 35 -15.27 -16.50 -5.13
N GLU A 36 -15.73 -17.76 -5.05
CA GLU A 36 -15.24 -18.74 -4.08
C GLU A 36 -13.79 -19.15 -4.37
N ASP A 37 -13.46 -19.36 -5.64
CA ASP A 37 -12.10 -19.72 -6.08
C ASP A 37 -11.14 -18.56 -5.83
N ALA A 38 -11.55 -17.33 -6.21
CA ALA A 38 -10.77 -16.12 -5.95
C ALA A 38 -10.48 -15.94 -4.45
N HIS A 39 -11.46 -16.22 -3.58
CA HIS A 39 -11.25 -16.20 -2.13
C HIS A 39 -10.26 -17.30 -1.69
N ALA A 40 -10.42 -18.54 -2.15
CA ALA A 40 -9.49 -19.63 -1.80
C ALA A 40 -8.04 -19.29 -2.17
N PHE A 41 -7.81 -18.72 -3.36
CA PHE A 41 -6.47 -18.31 -3.80
C PHE A 41 -5.90 -17.14 -3.03
N THR A 42 -6.73 -16.37 -2.33
CA THR A 42 -6.32 -15.15 -1.60
C THR A 42 -6.51 -15.26 -0.10
N ALA A 43 -6.75 -16.48 0.41
CA ALA A 43 -6.95 -16.75 1.83
C ALA A 43 -5.64 -16.66 2.63
N ASP A 44 -4.53 -17.13 2.04
CA ASP A 44 -3.20 -17.13 2.64
C ASP A 44 -2.08 -17.07 1.59
N LEU A 45 -0.85 -16.84 2.05
CA LEU A 45 0.32 -16.68 1.17
C LEU A 45 0.66 -17.96 0.38
N GLY A 46 0.49 -19.13 0.99
CA GLY A 46 0.76 -20.42 0.37
C GLY A 46 -0.22 -20.72 -0.75
N SER A 47 -1.52 -20.52 -0.49
CA SER A 47 -2.58 -20.66 -1.50
C SER A 47 -2.37 -19.71 -2.68
N ALA A 48 -2.03 -18.44 -2.41
CA ALA A 48 -1.72 -17.46 -3.45
C ALA A 48 -0.51 -17.89 -4.29
N ALA A 49 0.59 -18.32 -3.64
CA ALA A 49 1.79 -18.74 -4.34
C ALA A 49 1.55 -20.00 -5.19
N ALA A 50 0.81 -20.98 -4.67
CA ALA A 50 0.47 -22.20 -5.41
C ALA A 50 -0.37 -21.89 -6.65
N TRP A 51 -1.39 -21.02 -6.50
CA TRP A 51 -2.23 -20.59 -7.61
C TRP A 51 -1.43 -19.82 -8.67
N ILE A 52 -0.63 -18.83 -8.27
CA ILE A 52 0.20 -18.04 -9.21
C ILE A 52 1.19 -18.93 -9.97
N ARG A 53 1.84 -19.90 -9.30
CA ARG A 53 2.75 -20.84 -10.00
C ARG A 53 2.01 -21.67 -11.04
N ARG A 54 0.85 -22.22 -10.66
CA ARG A 54 0.05 -23.08 -11.54
C ARG A 54 -0.47 -22.35 -12.77
N HIS A 55 -0.86 -21.09 -12.61
CA HIS A 55 -1.52 -20.29 -13.65
C HIS A 55 -0.63 -19.20 -14.24
N ARG A 56 0.70 -19.25 -14.02
CA ARG A 56 1.63 -18.18 -14.39
C ARG A 56 1.50 -17.75 -15.86
N SER A 57 1.35 -18.71 -16.77
CA SER A 57 1.17 -18.47 -18.21
C SER A 57 -0.14 -17.77 -18.56
N ASP A 58 -1.15 -17.91 -17.71
CA ASP A 58 -2.50 -17.38 -17.92
C ASP A 58 -2.64 -15.96 -17.36
N LEU A 59 -1.68 -15.51 -16.54
CA LEU A 59 -1.67 -14.18 -15.95
C LEU A 59 -1.19 -13.11 -16.95
N PRO A 60 -1.71 -11.88 -16.88
CA PRO A 60 -1.18 -10.75 -17.65
C PRO A 60 0.33 -10.59 -17.45
N ALA A 61 1.08 -10.31 -18.52
CA ALA A 61 2.54 -10.21 -18.46
C ALA A 61 3.05 -9.15 -17.46
N ASP A 62 2.30 -8.05 -17.31
CA ASP A 62 2.58 -6.96 -16.36
C ASP A 62 2.13 -7.27 -14.92
N ALA A 63 1.54 -8.43 -14.67
CA ALA A 63 1.11 -8.91 -13.36
C ALA A 63 1.91 -10.15 -12.89
N GLN A 64 2.81 -10.70 -13.72
CA GLN A 64 3.60 -11.88 -13.40
C GLN A 64 4.81 -11.51 -12.50
N PRO A 65 4.98 -12.12 -11.31
CA PRO A 65 6.23 -12.00 -10.55
C PRO A 65 7.34 -12.86 -11.15
N THR A 66 8.61 -12.56 -10.88
CA THR A 66 9.70 -13.52 -11.15
C THR A 66 9.59 -14.74 -10.21
N ALA A 67 10.40 -15.78 -10.44
CA ALA A 67 10.44 -16.92 -9.51
C ALA A 67 10.96 -16.47 -8.13
N ASP A 68 12.02 -15.66 -8.12
CA ASP A 68 12.67 -15.16 -6.90
C ASP A 68 11.79 -14.16 -6.13
N ASP A 69 10.91 -13.45 -6.82
CA ASP A 69 10.02 -12.46 -6.21
C ASP A 69 8.68 -13.01 -5.76
N LEU A 70 8.36 -14.27 -6.04
CA LEU A 70 7.02 -14.82 -5.84
C LEU A 70 6.52 -14.62 -4.41
N GLU A 71 7.36 -14.88 -3.41
CA GLU A 71 6.95 -14.76 -2.01
C GLU A 71 6.67 -13.30 -1.61
N ALA A 72 7.58 -12.39 -1.95
CA ALA A 72 7.42 -10.95 -1.72
C ALA A 72 6.17 -10.40 -2.42
N PHE A 73 5.95 -10.84 -3.67
CA PHE A 73 4.78 -10.51 -4.46
C PHE A 73 3.49 -10.99 -3.79
N CYS A 74 3.43 -12.25 -3.32
CA CYS A 74 2.26 -12.79 -2.64
C CYS A 74 1.93 -12.01 -1.36
N ARG A 75 2.93 -11.56 -0.60
CA ARG A 75 2.73 -10.72 0.59
C ARG A 75 2.01 -9.41 0.24
N LEU A 76 2.46 -8.73 -0.82
CA LEU A 76 1.82 -7.50 -1.29
C LEU A 76 0.42 -7.75 -1.86
N PHE A 77 0.26 -8.84 -2.62
CA PHE A 77 -1.01 -9.22 -3.25
C PHE A 77 -2.10 -9.55 -2.21
N VAL A 78 -1.81 -10.46 -1.27
CA VAL A 78 -2.73 -10.86 -0.20
C VAL A 78 -2.97 -9.69 0.76
N GLY A 79 -1.91 -8.97 1.16
CA GLY A 79 -2.04 -7.80 2.04
C GLY A 79 -2.80 -6.64 1.40
N GLY A 80 -2.69 -6.45 0.08
CA GLY A 80 -3.40 -5.41 -0.66
C GLY A 80 -4.93 -5.50 -0.52
N LEU A 81 -5.47 -6.72 -0.51
CA LEU A 81 -6.90 -6.98 -0.29
C LEU A 81 -7.37 -6.55 1.10
N GLN A 82 -6.53 -6.72 2.11
CA GLN A 82 -6.86 -6.41 3.51
C GLN A 82 -6.73 -4.90 3.79
N ASP A 83 -5.69 -4.27 3.22
CA ASP A 83 -5.29 -2.90 3.56
C ASP A 83 -5.95 -1.82 2.69
N SER A 84 -6.08 -2.07 1.39
CA SER A 84 -6.35 -1.01 0.40
C SER A 84 -7.81 -0.97 -0.07
N LEU A 85 -8.53 -2.07 0.12
CA LEU A 85 -9.86 -2.28 -0.44
C LEU A 85 -10.89 -2.50 0.66
N TYR A 86 -12.02 -1.79 0.56
CA TYR A 86 -13.16 -1.95 1.46
C TYR A 86 -14.44 -1.91 0.63
N LEU A 87 -15.39 -2.76 0.99
CA LEU A 87 -16.76 -2.60 0.55
C LEU A 87 -17.36 -1.48 1.36
N ALA A 88 -17.79 -0.36 0.76
CA ALA A 88 -18.55 0.65 1.51
C ALA A 88 -19.59 -0.07 2.40
N ASP A 89 -19.65 0.29 3.69
CA ASP A 89 -20.45 -0.43 4.70
C ASP A 89 -21.92 -0.58 4.28
N ASP A 90 -22.36 0.32 3.41
CA ASP A 90 -23.68 0.53 2.84
C ASP A 90 -23.87 -0.09 1.43
N ALA A 91 -22.83 -0.71 0.85
CA ALA A 91 -22.88 -1.30 -0.51
C ALA A 91 -23.06 -2.82 -0.54
N ALA A 92 -23.05 -3.50 0.61
CA ALA A 92 -23.33 -4.92 0.65
C ALA A 92 -24.82 -5.16 0.98
N PRO A 93 -25.66 -5.59 0.04
CA PRO A 93 -26.96 -6.14 0.42
C PRO A 93 -26.73 -7.28 1.41
N SER A 94 -27.59 -7.39 2.43
CA SER A 94 -27.62 -8.56 3.30
C SER A 94 -27.63 -9.81 2.41
N PRO A 95 -26.76 -10.81 2.68
CA PRO A 95 -26.72 -12.01 1.86
C PRO A 95 -28.14 -12.61 1.85
N PRO A 96 -28.67 -12.99 0.68
CA PRO A 96 -29.95 -13.67 0.63
C PRO A 96 -29.86 -14.93 1.50
N ALA A 97 -30.83 -15.11 2.39
CA ALA A 97 -30.82 -16.07 3.50
C ALA A 97 -30.64 -17.56 3.07
N ASN A 98 -30.63 -17.84 1.77
CA ASN A 98 -30.62 -19.18 1.19
C ASN A 98 -29.36 -19.54 0.38
N ASN A 99 -28.33 -18.69 0.33
CA ASN A 99 -27.17 -18.96 -0.52
C ASN A 99 -26.05 -19.68 0.26
N ARG A 100 -25.66 -20.88 -0.20
CA ARG A 100 -24.51 -21.68 0.31
C ARG A 100 -23.14 -21.02 0.07
N ARG A 101 -23.10 -19.71 -0.15
CA ARG A 101 -21.87 -18.95 -0.45
C ARG A 101 -21.28 -18.41 0.85
N CYS A 102 -19.96 -18.39 0.93
CA CYS A 102 -19.24 -17.79 2.05
C CYS A 102 -19.64 -16.30 2.17
N GLY A 103 -20.22 -15.91 3.31
CA GLY A 103 -20.67 -14.54 3.58
C GLY A 103 -19.56 -13.59 4.03
N CYS A 104 -18.29 -13.99 3.91
CA CYS A 104 -17.15 -13.20 4.40
C CYS A 104 -16.98 -11.90 3.60
N ARG A 105 -16.24 -10.96 4.20
CA ARG A 105 -15.97 -9.64 3.61
C ARG A 105 -15.28 -9.72 2.24
N GLN A 106 -14.45 -10.74 2.01
CA GLN A 106 -13.70 -10.95 0.77
C GLN A 106 -14.59 -11.49 -0.37
N CYS A 107 -15.46 -12.47 -0.10
CA CYS A 107 -16.45 -12.92 -1.09
C CYS A 107 -17.39 -11.78 -1.50
N ARG A 108 -17.84 -10.97 -0.54
CA ARG A 108 -18.66 -9.79 -0.83
C ARG A 108 -17.89 -8.78 -1.71
N TYR A 109 -16.56 -8.65 -1.54
CA TYR A 109 -15.72 -7.75 -2.35
C TYR A 109 -15.77 -8.14 -3.82
N TRP A 110 -15.62 -9.43 -4.10
CA TRP A 110 -15.66 -9.95 -5.47
C TRP A 110 -17.05 -9.86 -6.12
N GLN A 111 -18.10 -9.82 -5.31
CA GLN A 111 -19.49 -9.77 -5.78
C GLN A 111 -20.03 -8.35 -5.91
N ALA A 112 -19.34 -7.34 -5.36
CA ALA A 112 -19.81 -5.97 -5.44
C ALA A 112 -19.70 -5.45 -6.89
N PRO A 113 -20.76 -4.82 -7.41
CA PRO A 113 -20.74 -4.26 -8.76
C PRO A 113 -19.72 -3.12 -8.90
N VAL A 114 -19.41 -2.43 -7.79
CA VAL A 114 -18.41 -1.37 -7.72
C VAL A 114 -17.52 -1.58 -6.50
N VAL A 115 -16.27 -1.95 -6.75
CA VAL A 115 -15.21 -1.88 -5.74
C VAL A 115 -14.90 -0.41 -5.46
N ARG A 116 -14.97 0.00 -4.20
CA ARG A 116 -14.59 1.35 -3.77
C ARG A 116 -13.31 1.31 -2.95
N ALA A 117 -12.53 2.39 -3.02
CA ALA A 117 -11.41 2.57 -2.11
C ALA A 117 -11.94 2.65 -0.67
N ARG A 118 -11.17 2.11 0.27
CA ARG A 118 -11.52 2.18 1.69
C ARG A 118 -11.75 3.61 2.16
N HIS A 119 -12.81 3.81 2.96
CA HIS A 119 -12.97 5.05 3.71
C HIS A 119 -11.95 5.09 4.84
N LEU A 120 -11.12 6.14 4.88
CA LEU A 120 -10.13 6.31 5.94
C LEU A 120 -10.81 6.87 7.19
N ARG A 121 -10.69 6.13 8.29
CA ARG A 121 -11.16 6.60 9.61
C ARG A 121 -10.12 7.55 10.22
N ASP A 122 -10.51 8.38 11.17
CA ASP A 122 -9.57 9.29 11.86
C ASP A 122 -8.44 8.53 12.57
N GLY A 123 -8.74 7.31 13.06
CA GLY A 123 -7.74 6.42 13.62
C GLY A 123 -6.68 5.99 12.60
N ASP A 124 -7.04 5.79 11.33
CA ASP A 124 -6.09 5.46 10.25
C ASP A 124 -5.16 6.65 9.99
N ARG A 125 -5.73 7.87 9.95
CA ARG A 125 -4.99 9.12 9.74
C ARG A 125 -4.00 9.38 10.88
N ARG A 126 -4.44 9.28 12.14
CA ARG A 126 -3.57 9.45 13.32
C ARG A 126 -2.45 8.40 13.38
N ARG A 127 -2.73 7.15 12.98
CA ARG A 127 -1.68 6.12 12.88
C ARG A 127 -0.67 6.45 11.79
N ALA A 128 -1.12 6.94 10.64
CA ALA A 128 -0.23 7.40 9.58
C ALA A 128 0.62 8.61 10.01
N ASP A 129 0.07 9.57 10.76
CA ASP A 129 0.85 10.66 11.34
C ASP A 129 1.94 10.17 12.28
N ARG A 130 1.64 9.18 13.14
CA ARG A 130 2.65 8.55 14.00
C ARG A 130 3.71 7.80 13.21
N CYS A 131 3.32 7.10 12.14
CA CYS A 131 4.26 6.44 11.24
C CYS A 131 5.20 7.47 10.60
N MET A 132 4.66 8.58 10.08
CA MET A 132 5.47 9.66 9.52
C MET A 132 6.42 10.26 10.54
N ARG A 133 5.98 10.50 11.77
CA ARG A 133 6.86 10.99 12.84
C ARG A 133 7.99 10.00 13.13
N ALA A 134 7.68 8.72 13.33
CA ALA A 134 8.68 7.70 13.60
C ALA A 134 9.72 7.59 12.47
N SER A 135 9.26 7.60 11.21
CA SER A 135 10.13 7.64 10.03
C SER A 135 11.01 8.89 10.00
N LEU A 136 10.47 10.07 10.35
CA LEU A 136 11.25 11.31 10.41
C LEU A 136 12.33 11.24 11.50
N ASP A 137 11.99 10.73 12.68
CA ASP A 137 12.91 10.59 13.81
C ASP A 137 14.06 9.64 13.44
N GLU A 138 13.76 8.47 12.87
CA GLU A 138 14.76 7.50 12.38
C GLU A 138 15.63 8.09 11.26
N PHE A 139 15.01 8.80 10.31
CA PHE A 139 15.72 9.43 9.21
C PHE A 139 16.64 10.57 9.68
N ALA A 140 16.22 11.36 10.66
CA ALA A 140 17.04 12.40 11.27
C ALA A 140 18.24 11.81 12.03
N LEU A 141 18.02 10.72 12.77
CA LEU A 141 19.09 10.01 13.47
C LEU A 141 20.15 9.47 12.49
N SER A 142 19.74 8.99 11.31
CA SER A 142 20.68 8.58 10.25
C SER A 142 21.55 9.71 9.69
N HIS A 143 21.18 10.97 9.96
CA HIS A 143 21.94 12.18 9.64
C HIS A 143 22.55 12.82 10.90
N GLU A 144 22.68 12.07 12.00
CA GLU A 144 23.27 12.53 13.27
C GLU A 144 22.52 13.75 13.86
N ARG A 145 21.20 13.82 13.64
CA ARG A 145 20.32 14.84 14.20
C ARG A 145 19.27 14.24 15.13
N VAL A 146 19.04 14.92 16.24
CA VAL A 146 17.87 14.70 17.12
C VAL A 146 16.98 15.92 16.96
N LEU A 147 15.72 15.68 16.55
CA LEU A 147 14.77 16.77 16.35
C LEU A 147 13.94 16.98 17.62
N GLU A 148 13.80 18.24 18.03
CA GLU A 148 12.88 18.62 19.09
C GLU A 148 11.42 18.57 18.60
N ASP A 149 10.47 18.41 19.53
CA ASP A 149 9.03 18.36 19.21
C ASP A 149 8.57 19.57 18.38
N GLY A 150 9.09 20.77 18.67
CA GLY A 150 8.80 21.98 17.91
C GLY A 150 9.27 21.92 16.46
N GLN A 151 10.46 21.33 16.22
CA GLN A 151 11.05 21.17 14.88
C GLN A 151 10.28 20.12 14.08
N VAL A 152 9.95 18.98 14.70
CA VAL A 152 9.09 17.94 14.10
C VAL A 152 7.75 18.53 13.70
N ALA A 153 7.09 19.25 14.61
CA ALA A 153 5.80 19.88 14.34
C ALA A 153 5.88 20.95 13.24
N ALA A 154 7.00 21.66 13.10
CA ALA A 154 7.20 22.61 12.01
C ALA A 154 7.33 21.90 10.66
N LEU A 155 8.19 20.87 10.56
CA LEU A 155 8.38 20.09 9.34
C LEU A 155 7.08 19.39 8.89
N MET A 156 6.33 18.79 9.82
CA MET A 156 5.07 18.12 9.50
C MET A 156 3.94 19.06 9.04
N ARG A 157 4.06 20.37 9.30
CA ARG A 157 3.09 21.39 8.85
C ARG A 157 3.38 21.92 7.45
N GLU A 158 4.63 21.86 7.01
CA GLU A 158 5.01 22.32 5.68
C GLU A 158 4.53 21.34 4.61
N ILE A 159 3.76 21.81 3.62
CA ILE A 159 3.07 20.95 2.64
C ILE A 159 4.07 20.07 1.86
N ALA A 160 5.12 20.67 1.30
CA ALA A 160 6.10 19.94 0.49
C ALA A 160 6.86 18.89 1.31
N VAL A 161 7.26 19.24 2.53
CA VAL A 161 7.97 18.33 3.45
C VAL A 161 7.04 17.24 3.95
N ARG A 162 5.76 17.56 4.23
CA ARG A 162 4.75 16.58 4.64
C ARG A 162 4.48 15.56 3.53
N GLU A 163 4.43 15.99 2.26
CA GLU A 163 4.30 15.08 1.12
C GLU A 163 5.53 14.17 0.99
N ALA A 164 6.74 14.73 1.07
CA ALA A 164 7.99 13.97 1.03
C ALA A 164 8.09 12.98 2.20
N LEU A 165 7.70 13.38 3.41
CA LEU A 165 7.69 12.52 4.58
C LEU A 165 6.67 11.37 4.44
N ALA A 166 5.51 11.64 3.85
CA ALA A 166 4.53 10.60 3.58
C ALA A 166 5.03 9.59 2.53
N LEU A 167 5.72 10.04 1.49
CA LEU A 167 6.38 9.18 0.50
C LEU A 167 7.47 8.31 1.15
N HIS A 168 8.32 8.92 1.98
CA HIS A 168 9.38 8.21 2.68
C HIS A 168 8.81 7.14 3.64
N ALA A 169 7.88 7.52 4.51
CA ALA A 169 7.21 6.59 5.42
C ALA A 169 6.45 5.48 4.66
N TYR A 170 5.82 5.80 3.53
CA TYR A 170 5.19 4.79 2.68
C TYR A 170 6.21 3.79 2.13
N ALA A 171 7.39 4.26 1.70
CA ALA A 171 8.45 3.40 1.21
C ALA A 171 8.95 2.43 2.30
N GLU A 172 9.12 2.91 3.53
CA GLU A 172 9.52 2.04 4.66
C GLU A 172 8.46 0.98 4.95
N VAL A 173 7.19 1.37 5.01
CA VAL A 173 6.07 0.44 5.18
C VAL A 173 6.00 -0.56 4.02
N LEU A 174 6.27 -0.12 2.78
CA LEU A 174 6.30 -1.00 1.62
C LEU A 174 7.42 -2.04 1.72
N LEU A 175 8.63 -1.61 2.09
CA LEU A 175 9.78 -2.50 2.30
C LEU A 175 9.51 -3.50 3.43
N GLN A 176 8.92 -3.06 4.53
CA GLN A 176 8.48 -3.94 5.62
C GLN A 176 7.52 -5.02 5.10
N ARG A 177 6.52 -4.65 4.30
CA ARG A 177 5.55 -5.61 3.73
C ARG A 177 6.19 -6.59 2.76
N VAL A 178 7.11 -6.13 1.91
CA VAL A 178 7.92 -6.98 1.02
C VAL A 178 8.69 -8.02 1.85
N ARG A 179 9.24 -7.62 2.99
CA ARG A 179 9.99 -8.49 3.92
C ARG A 179 9.09 -9.37 4.80
N GLY A 180 7.77 -9.23 4.72
CA GLY A 180 6.81 -10.01 5.50
C GLY A 180 6.49 -9.45 6.89
N ALA A 181 6.98 -8.24 7.20
CA ALA A 181 6.55 -7.52 8.38
C ALA A 181 5.14 -6.94 8.16
N GLY A 182 4.30 -7.06 9.19
CA GLY A 182 2.94 -6.54 9.16
C GLY A 182 2.93 -5.02 9.21
N SER A 183 1.89 -4.41 8.63
CA SER A 183 1.59 -2.99 8.78
C SER A 183 0.21 -2.83 9.40
N ALA A 184 0.01 -1.79 10.21
CA ALA A 184 -1.31 -1.50 10.75
C ALA A 184 -2.29 -1.20 9.60
N VAL A 185 -3.41 -1.91 9.61
CA VAL A 185 -4.46 -1.82 8.60
C VAL A 185 -4.89 -0.36 8.38
N GLY A 186 -4.93 0.07 7.12
CA GLY A 186 -5.32 1.42 6.68
C GLY A 186 -4.18 2.46 6.69
N VAL A 187 -3.06 2.20 7.37
CA VAL A 187 -1.89 3.10 7.37
C VAL A 187 -1.28 3.27 5.97
N PRO A 188 -1.00 2.19 5.20
CA PRO A 188 -0.44 2.35 3.85
C PRO A 188 -1.32 3.22 2.94
N LEU A 189 -2.64 3.05 3.01
CA LEU A 189 -3.59 3.85 2.22
C LEU A 189 -3.63 5.31 2.71
N ALA A 190 -3.59 5.54 4.02
CA ALA A 190 -3.57 6.88 4.59
C ALA A 190 -2.29 7.65 4.22
N LEU A 191 -1.14 6.98 4.19
CA LEU A 191 0.11 7.56 3.68
C LEU A 191 0.02 7.83 2.18
N TRP A 192 -0.44 6.85 1.38
CA TRP A 192 -0.62 6.99 -0.06
C TRP A 192 -1.46 8.21 -0.45
N ARG A 193 -2.58 8.43 0.24
CA ARG A 193 -3.45 9.60 -0.04
C ARG A 193 -2.79 10.95 0.24
N ARG A 194 -1.69 11.01 0.98
CA ARG A 194 -1.01 12.31 1.24
C ARG A 194 -0.19 12.81 0.06
N PHE A 195 0.23 11.92 -0.84
CA PHE A 195 1.03 12.29 -2.00
C PHE A 195 0.38 11.93 -3.34
N ALA A 196 -0.53 10.96 -3.37
CA ALA A 196 -1.20 10.53 -4.59
C ALA A 196 -2.57 11.20 -4.81
N TRP A 197 -3.04 12.03 -3.88
CA TRP A 197 -4.32 12.74 -3.98
C TRP A 197 -4.10 14.26 -3.93
N THR A 198 -5.04 15.00 -4.52
CA THR A 198 -5.11 16.46 -4.46
C THR A 198 -5.62 16.92 -3.11
N GLU A 199 -5.47 18.21 -2.84
CA GLU A 199 -6.04 18.85 -1.65
C GLU A 199 -7.57 18.78 -1.61
N THR A 200 -8.21 18.75 -2.79
CA THR A 200 -9.66 18.58 -2.93
C THR A 200 -10.13 17.15 -2.69
N GLY A 201 -9.22 16.22 -2.39
CA GLY A 201 -9.55 14.83 -2.09
C GLY A 201 -9.88 14.01 -3.32
N THR A 202 -9.29 14.31 -4.48
CA THR A 202 -9.37 13.44 -5.67
C THR A 202 -8.01 12.83 -5.99
N ALA A 203 -7.97 11.64 -6.60
CA ALA A 203 -6.70 11.04 -6.98
C ALA A 203 -6.01 11.88 -8.08
N LYS A 204 -4.70 12.11 -7.95
CA LYS A 204 -3.89 12.77 -8.99
C LYS A 204 -3.98 11.94 -10.28
N ARG A 205 -4.48 12.53 -11.37
CA ARG A 205 -4.72 11.81 -12.65
C ARG A 205 -3.41 11.26 -13.20
N GLY A 206 -3.39 9.96 -13.52
CA GLY A 206 -2.22 9.30 -14.09
C GLY A 206 -1.05 9.12 -13.13
N PHE A 207 -1.23 9.40 -11.83
CA PHE A 207 -0.18 9.22 -10.85
C PHE A 207 0.25 7.75 -10.78
N ARG A 208 1.56 7.55 -10.85
CA ARG A 208 2.24 6.27 -10.65
C ARG A 208 3.36 6.49 -9.65
N LEU A 209 3.45 5.60 -8.65
CA LEU A 209 4.59 5.62 -7.74
C LEU A 209 5.84 5.18 -8.51
N GLN A 210 6.94 5.92 -8.32
CA GLN A 210 8.23 5.64 -8.94
C GLN A 210 9.30 5.73 -7.85
N ALA A 211 10.35 4.91 -7.94
CA ALA A 211 11.47 4.99 -7.00
C ALA A 211 12.14 6.37 -7.01
N ALA A 212 12.26 6.99 -8.19
CA ALA A 212 12.78 8.35 -8.35
C ALA A 212 12.06 9.38 -7.47
N ALA A 213 10.73 9.27 -7.31
CA ALA A 213 9.97 10.16 -6.44
C ALA A 213 10.30 9.94 -4.94
N ILE A 214 10.57 8.69 -4.55
CA ILE A 214 11.01 8.36 -3.18
C ILE A 214 12.43 8.90 -2.93
N HIS A 215 13.35 8.77 -3.90
CA HIS A 215 14.69 9.34 -3.78
C HIS A 215 14.65 10.87 -3.66
N ALA A 216 13.86 11.54 -4.51
CA ALA A 216 13.68 12.99 -4.43
C ALA A 216 13.09 13.41 -3.07
N ALA A 217 12.12 12.66 -2.53
CA ALA A 217 11.57 12.91 -1.21
C ALA A 217 12.64 12.79 -0.11
N ARG A 218 13.47 11.74 -0.14
CA ARG A 218 14.57 11.55 0.83
C ARG A 218 15.62 12.67 0.74
N GLN A 219 15.97 13.10 -0.47
CA GLN A 219 16.89 14.22 -0.68
C GLN A 219 16.34 15.52 -0.09
N LEU A 220 15.06 15.82 -0.32
CA LEU A 220 14.41 16.99 0.27
C LEU A 220 14.43 16.92 1.80
N LEU A 221 14.08 15.77 2.39
CA LEU A 221 14.11 15.59 3.84
C LEU A 221 15.52 15.79 4.41
N ALA A 222 16.55 15.24 3.76
CA ALA A 222 17.93 15.39 4.18
C ALA A 222 18.36 16.86 4.16
N GLN A 223 18.04 17.59 3.08
CA GLN A 223 18.30 19.03 2.98
C GLN A 223 17.62 19.81 4.11
N ARG A 224 16.37 19.49 4.44
CA ARG A 224 15.66 20.18 5.53
C ARG A 224 16.24 19.87 6.90
N ILE A 225 16.61 18.62 7.15
CA ILE A 225 17.20 18.20 8.43
C ILE A 225 18.57 18.84 8.64
N VAL A 226 19.41 18.91 7.60
CA VAL A 226 20.72 19.56 7.66
C VAL A 226 20.61 21.07 7.90
N ALA A 227 19.56 21.70 7.35
CA ALA A 227 19.31 23.14 7.51
C ALA A 227 18.76 23.54 8.89
N ILE A 228 18.32 22.58 9.71
CA ILE A 228 17.88 22.86 11.08
C ILE A 228 19.11 23.16 11.94
N ALA A 229 19.08 24.31 12.62
CA ALA A 229 20.13 24.68 13.56
C ALA A 229 20.25 23.63 14.67
N PRO A 230 21.48 23.28 15.10
CA PRO A 230 21.66 22.38 16.24
C PRO A 230 21.00 22.99 17.49
N PRO A 231 20.50 22.16 18.42
CA PRO A 231 20.02 22.66 19.71
C PRO A 231 21.14 23.44 20.41
N LEU A 232 20.78 24.59 20.99
CA LEU A 232 21.69 25.45 21.75
C LEU A 232 22.09 24.81 23.09
#